data_AF-A0A5D9D4J8-F1
#
_entry.id   AF-A0A5D9D4J8-F1
#
_cell.length_a   1.000
_cell.length_b   1.000
_cell.length_c   1.000
_cell.angle_alpha   90.00
_cell.angle_beta   90.00
_cell.angle_gamma   90.00
#
_symmetry.space_group_name_H-M   'P 1'
#
loop_
_entity.id
_entity.type
_entity.pdbx_description
1 polymer ?
#
loop_
_entity_poly.entity_id
_entity_poly.type
_entity_poly.pdbx_seq_one_letter_code
_entity_poly.pdbx_strand_id
1 'polypeptide(L)'
;MLGLFWTARKTRQRSEEAGWLSPQPGGQLLQSPYRQQLIGALWDMCSMSRQVFVDYVQAPIERYAGMVQELPASESHHHAYRGGMLDHGLEVVCYAMRLRRQHLLPPGASPEEQTAVGELWTVAILYAALLHDVAKVLVDIEIHLISGRRWHLWHGPIPEPYREDRDYHLHETTNLLLIQQILSSKALD
;
A
#
# COMPACT_ATOMS: atom_id res chain seq x y z
N MET A 1 -8.59 -29.17 -21.91
CA MET A 1 -8.13 -28.22 -20.86
C MET A 1 -9.28 -27.50 -20.13
N LEU A 2 -10.46 -28.13 -19.95
CA LEU A 2 -11.61 -27.49 -19.27
C LEU A 2 -11.77 -27.91 -17.79
N GLY A 3 -11.12 -29.00 -17.36
CA GLY A 3 -11.28 -29.54 -15.99
C GLY A 3 -10.51 -28.81 -14.90
N LEU A 4 -9.30 -28.30 -15.19
CA LEU A 4 -8.43 -27.60 -14.22
C LEU A 4 -8.98 -26.24 -13.78
N PHE A 5 -9.66 -25.52 -14.68
CA PHE A 5 -10.24 -24.22 -14.38
C PHE A 5 -11.49 -24.33 -13.49
N TRP A 6 -12.27 -25.40 -13.63
CA TRP A 6 -13.47 -25.61 -12.82
C TRP A 6 -13.16 -26.03 -11.39
N THR A 7 -12.16 -26.91 -11.21
CA THR A 7 -11.70 -27.32 -9.87
C THR A 7 -11.03 -26.19 -9.11
N ALA A 8 -10.16 -25.40 -9.74
CA ALA A 8 -9.52 -24.25 -9.08
C ALA A 8 -10.53 -23.22 -8.58
N ARG A 9 -11.57 -22.92 -9.38
CA ARG A 9 -12.65 -21.98 -9.01
C ARG A 9 -13.48 -22.48 -7.82
N LYS A 10 -13.81 -23.78 -7.80
CA LYS A 10 -14.57 -24.42 -6.73
C LYS A 10 -13.76 -24.51 -5.42
N THR A 11 -12.46 -24.72 -5.53
CA THR A 11 -11.54 -24.76 -4.38
C THR A 11 -11.37 -23.37 -3.77
N ARG A 12 -11.26 -22.33 -4.61
CA ARG A 12 -11.21 -20.91 -4.19
C ARG A 12 -12.50 -20.44 -3.51
N GLN A 13 -13.67 -20.77 -4.07
CA GLN A 13 -14.96 -20.45 -3.41
C GLN A 13 -15.10 -21.12 -2.05
N ARG A 14 -14.68 -22.39 -1.92
CA ARG A 14 -14.79 -23.13 -0.66
C ARG A 14 -13.79 -22.66 0.41
N SER A 15 -12.64 -22.10 0.02
CA SER A 15 -11.71 -21.45 0.96
C SER A 15 -12.21 -20.08 1.42
N GLU A 16 -12.82 -19.31 0.51
CA GLU A 16 -13.43 -18.01 0.83
C GLU A 16 -14.62 -18.15 1.80
N GLU A 17 -15.45 -19.20 1.65
CA GLU A 17 -16.52 -19.57 2.58
C GLU A 17 -16.01 -19.97 3.98
N ALA A 18 -14.77 -20.45 4.07
CA ALA A 18 -14.11 -20.82 5.34
C ALA A 18 -13.32 -19.65 5.97
N GLY A 19 -13.50 -18.42 5.47
CA GLY A 19 -12.84 -17.22 6.00
C GLY A 19 -11.42 -16.97 5.49
N TRP A 20 -10.93 -17.76 4.53
CA TRP A 20 -9.61 -17.57 3.93
C TRP A 20 -9.67 -16.64 2.72
N LEU A 21 -8.84 -15.62 2.71
CA LEU A 21 -8.68 -14.67 1.62
C LEU A 21 -7.61 -15.16 0.65
N SER A 22 -7.94 -15.18 -0.64
CA SER A 22 -6.93 -15.43 -1.68
C SER A 22 -6.14 -14.14 -1.94
N PRO A 23 -4.79 -14.17 -1.98
CA PRO A 23 -4.00 -13.02 -2.40
C PRO A 23 -4.40 -12.56 -3.80
N GLN A 24 -4.52 -11.24 -3.98
CA GLN A 24 -4.81 -10.61 -5.27
C GLN A 24 -3.60 -9.81 -5.76
N PRO A 25 -3.42 -9.69 -7.09
CA PRO A 25 -2.52 -8.69 -7.65
C PRO A 25 -2.92 -7.28 -7.20
N GLY A 26 -1.93 -6.44 -6.89
CA GLY A 26 -2.16 -5.06 -6.44
C GLY A 26 -3.04 -4.25 -7.38
N GLY A 27 -2.79 -4.34 -8.69
CA GLY A 27 -3.61 -3.67 -9.70
C GLY A 27 -5.10 -4.08 -9.66
N GLN A 28 -5.42 -5.32 -9.24
CA GLN A 28 -6.80 -5.78 -9.08
C GLN A 28 -7.44 -5.18 -7.83
N LEU A 29 -6.69 -5.09 -6.72
CA LEU A 29 -7.16 -4.47 -5.48
C LEU A 29 -7.49 -2.98 -5.67
N LEU A 30 -6.83 -2.30 -6.60
CA LEU A 30 -7.08 -0.89 -6.90
C LEU A 30 -8.32 -0.63 -7.76
N GLN A 31 -8.99 -1.65 -8.32
CA GLN A 31 -10.06 -1.46 -9.31
C GLN A 31 -11.40 -0.94 -8.73
N SER A 32 -11.55 -0.84 -7.41
CA SER A 32 -12.78 -0.28 -6.86
C SER A 32 -12.97 1.18 -7.33
N PRO A 33 -14.23 1.63 -7.57
CA PRO A 33 -14.48 3.01 -8.01
C PRO A 33 -13.86 4.06 -7.09
N TYR A 34 -13.90 3.82 -5.78
CA TYR A 34 -13.34 4.72 -4.77
C TYR A 34 -11.81 4.84 -4.89
N ARG A 35 -11.11 3.70 -4.99
CA ARG A 35 -9.64 3.68 -5.15
C ARG A 35 -9.21 4.31 -6.47
N GLN A 36 -9.94 4.06 -7.56
CA GLN A 36 -9.69 4.71 -8.85
C GLN A 36 -9.90 6.23 -8.78
N GLN A 37 -10.90 6.71 -8.04
CA GLN A 37 -11.10 8.14 -7.80
C GLN A 37 -9.92 8.76 -7.05
N LEU A 38 -9.40 8.09 -6.02
CA LEU A 38 -8.22 8.56 -5.28
C LEU A 38 -6.98 8.60 -6.17
N ILE A 39 -6.72 7.55 -6.97
CA ILE A 39 -5.60 7.53 -7.92
C ILE A 39 -5.74 8.65 -8.96
N GLY A 40 -6.95 8.89 -9.47
CA GLY A 40 -7.24 10.01 -10.37
C GLY A 40 -6.94 11.36 -9.72
N ALA A 41 -7.32 11.55 -8.45
CA ALA A 41 -6.99 12.76 -7.71
C ALA A 41 -5.47 12.94 -7.52
N LEU A 42 -4.71 11.86 -7.30
CA LEU A 42 -3.25 11.93 -7.25
C LEU A 42 -2.66 12.35 -8.59
N TRP A 43 -3.17 11.81 -9.70
CA TRP A 43 -2.78 12.22 -11.04
C TRP A 43 -3.00 13.73 -11.25
N ASP A 44 -4.17 14.25 -10.89
CA ASP A 44 -4.50 15.68 -11.04
C ASP A 44 -3.63 16.61 -10.16
N MET A 45 -3.05 16.08 -9.08
CA MET A 45 -2.16 16.83 -8.18
C MET A 45 -0.68 16.73 -8.56
N CYS A 46 -0.32 15.79 -9.42
CA CYS A 46 1.03 15.57 -9.88
C CYS A 46 1.26 16.28 -11.22
N SER A 47 2.29 17.12 -11.31
CA SER A 47 2.63 17.85 -12.55
C SER A 47 3.58 17.08 -13.48
N MET A 48 3.62 15.76 -13.36
CA MET A 48 4.58 14.89 -14.06
C MET A 48 3.99 14.29 -15.34
N SER A 49 4.86 13.80 -16.23
CA SER A 49 4.42 13.05 -17.41
C SER A 49 3.70 11.74 -17.03
N ARG A 50 2.87 11.21 -17.94
CA ARG A 50 2.13 9.97 -17.69
C ARG A 50 3.05 8.79 -17.36
N GLN A 51 4.17 8.68 -18.06
CA GLN A 51 5.14 7.60 -17.81
C GLN A 51 5.75 7.72 -16.41
N VAL A 52 6.17 8.93 -16.03
CA VAL A 52 6.74 9.19 -14.69
C VAL A 52 5.71 8.87 -13.60
N PHE A 53 4.45 9.24 -13.77
CA PHE A 53 3.40 8.88 -12.82
C PHE A 53 3.20 7.38 -12.69
N VAL A 54 3.17 6.65 -13.81
CA VAL A 54 3.03 5.20 -13.79
C VAL A 54 4.20 4.56 -13.01
N ASP A 55 5.43 5.00 -13.30
CA ASP A 55 6.63 4.38 -12.74
C ASP A 55 6.85 4.73 -11.25
N TYR A 56 6.59 5.98 -10.86
CA TYR A 56 6.94 6.52 -9.54
C TYR A 56 5.74 6.79 -8.61
N VAL A 57 4.50 6.59 -9.08
CA VAL A 57 3.32 6.75 -8.24
C VAL A 57 2.43 5.51 -8.32
N GLN A 58 1.95 5.15 -9.51
CA GLN A 58 0.99 4.06 -9.66
C GLN A 58 1.63 2.70 -9.32
N ALA A 59 2.79 2.38 -9.88
CA ALA A 59 3.44 1.10 -9.61
C ALA A 59 3.83 0.90 -8.13
N PRO A 60 4.35 1.91 -7.40
CA PRO A 60 4.51 1.84 -5.94
C PRO A 60 3.20 1.58 -5.18
N ILE A 61 2.12 2.27 -5.55
CA ILE A 61 0.80 2.06 -4.93
C ILE A 61 0.28 0.64 -5.20
N GLU A 62 0.48 0.11 -6.40
CA GLU A 62 0.15 -1.28 -6.73
C GLU A 62 0.96 -2.28 -5.89
N ARG A 63 2.27 -2.05 -5.70
CA ARG A 63 3.08 -2.89 -4.82
C ARG A 63 2.61 -2.82 -3.38
N TYR A 64 2.31 -1.62 -2.89
CA TYR A 64 1.74 -1.41 -1.55
C TYR A 64 0.41 -2.16 -1.40
N ALA A 65 -0.50 -2.04 -2.37
CA ALA A 65 -1.77 -2.78 -2.38
C ALA A 65 -1.54 -4.30 -2.33
N GLY A 66 -0.59 -4.81 -3.12
CA GLY A 66 -0.21 -6.22 -3.08
C GLY A 66 0.43 -6.68 -1.76
N MET A 67 1.02 -5.76 -0.99
CA MET A 67 1.57 -6.05 0.32
C MET A 67 0.48 -6.08 1.38
N VAL A 68 -0.34 -5.02 1.47
CA VAL A 68 -1.35 -4.89 2.53
C VAL A 68 -2.65 -5.64 2.23
N GLN A 69 -2.85 -6.09 0.99
CA GLN A 69 -3.99 -6.90 0.57
C GLN A 69 -5.34 -6.36 1.10
N GLU A 70 -6.11 -7.20 1.79
CA GLU A 70 -7.42 -6.85 2.38
C GLU A 70 -7.31 -6.57 3.89
N LEU A 71 -6.11 -6.24 4.40
CA LEU A 71 -5.92 -5.99 5.82
C LEU A 71 -6.70 -4.74 6.29
N PRO A 72 -7.32 -4.77 7.48
CA PRO A 72 -7.91 -3.59 8.10
C PRO A 72 -6.81 -2.65 8.63
N ALA A 73 -7.08 -1.34 8.68
CA ALA A 73 -6.14 -0.37 9.25
C ALA A 73 -6.29 -0.24 10.78
N SER A 74 -7.50 -0.51 11.30
CA SER A 74 -7.84 -0.37 12.73
C SER A 74 -8.79 -1.47 13.21
N GLU A 75 -9.06 -1.55 14.52
CA GLU A 75 -9.96 -2.55 15.12
C GLU A 75 -11.43 -2.12 15.15
N SER A 76 -11.68 -0.84 15.45
CA SER A 76 -13.02 -0.34 15.75
C SER A 76 -13.28 1.09 15.26
N HIS A 77 -12.36 1.63 14.47
CA HIS A 77 -12.40 3.01 13.98
C HIS A 77 -12.67 3.07 12.48
N HIS A 78 -12.60 4.28 11.93
CA HIS A 78 -12.49 4.49 10.49
C HIS A 78 -11.40 3.55 9.93
N HIS A 79 -11.75 2.78 8.89
CA HIS A 79 -10.92 1.74 8.25
C HIS A 79 -10.75 0.41 8.99
N ALA A 80 -11.64 0.05 9.92
CA ALA A 80 -11.68 -1.28 10.56
C ALA A 80 -12.31 -2.41 9.71
N TYR A 81 -12.34 -2.25 8.39
CA TYR A 81 -12.96 -3.19 7.45
C TYR A 81 -11.93 -3.78 6.48
N ARG A 82 -12.32 -4.81 5.72
CA ARG A 82 -11.46 -5.46 4.72
C ARG A 82 -10.97 -4.47 3.66
N GLY A 83 -9.65 -4.40 3.50
CA GLY A 83 -8.99 -3.45 2.60
C GLY A 83 -8.92 -2.03 3.16
N GLY A 84 -9.30 -1.82 4.42
CA GLY A 84 -9.23 -0.52 5.09
C GLY A 84 -7.82 0.05 5.14
N MET A 85 -6.77 -0.78 5.25
CA MET A 85 -5.38 -0.32 5.23
C MET A 85 -4.98 0.27 3.87
N LEU A 86 -5.53 -0.28 2.79
CA LEU A 86 -5.30 0.24 1.45
C LEU A 86 -6.01 1.58 1.26
N ASP A 87 -7.27 1.67 1.67
CA ASP A 87 -8.06 2.89 1.55
C ASP A 87 -7.44 4.03 2.38
N HIS A 88 -7.15 3.76 3.66
CA HIS A 88 -6.50 4.71 4.57
C HIS A 88 -5.17 5.23 3.99
N GLY A 89 -4.32 4.34 3.49
CA GLY A 89 -3.05 4.73 2.87
C GLY A 89 -3.24 5.67 1.67
N LEU A 90 -4.19 5.38 0.79
CA LEU A 90 -4.50 6.24 -0.37
C LEU A 90 -5.08 7.60 0.05
N GLU A 91 -5.95 7.62 1.06
CA GLU A 91 -6.54 8.85 1.61
C GLU A 91 -5.49 9.75 2.25
N VAL A 92 -4.58 9.19 3.07
CA VAL A 92 -3.49 9.94 3.69
C VAL A 92 -2.55 10.51 2.63
N VAL A 93 -2.22 9.73 1.59
CA VAL A 93 -1.42 10.24 0.47
C VAL A 93 -2.13 11.40 -0.23
N CYS A 94 -3.43 11.28 -0.51
CA CYS A 94 -4.20 12.36 -1.13
C CYS A 94 -4.20 13.62 -0.26
N TYR A 95 -4.33 13.46 1.06
CA TYR A 95 -4.26 14.58 1.99
C TYR A 95 -2.88 15.24 2.01
N ALA A 96 -1.81 14.45 2.11
CA ALA A 96 -0.43 14.94 2.07
C ALA A 96 -0.12 15.69 0.77
N MET A 97 -0.62 15.19 -0.36
CA MET A 97 -0.46 15.84 -1.66
C MET A 97 -1.22 17.17 -1.77
N ARG A 98 -2.41 17.27 -1.18
CA ARG A 98 -3.14 18.55 -1.09
C ARG A 98 -2.35 19.59 -0.30
N LEU A 99 -1.75 19.19 0.82
CA LEU A 99 -0.89 20.08 1.62
C LEU A 99 0.38 20.47 0.84
N ARG A 100 1.08 19.50 0.22
CA ARG A 100 2.27 19.76 -0.59
C ARG A 100 2.07 20.86 -1.62
N ARG A 101 0.89 20.93 -2.26
CA ARG A 101 0.58 21.94 -3.30
C ARG A 101 0.55 23.36 -2.75
N GLN A 102 0.40 23.54 -1.45
CA GLN A 102 0.39 24.83 -0.77
C GLN A 102 1.80 25.31 -0.40
N HIS A 103 2.84 24.48 -0.64
CA HIS A 103 4.22 24.77 -0.28
C HIS A 103 5.16 24.72 -1.49
N LEU A 104 6.10 25.67 -1.52
CA LEU A 104 7.28 25.59 -2.36
C LEU A 104 8.36 24.80 -1.62
N LEU A 105 8.86 23.75 -2.26
CA LEU A 105 9.81 22.81 -1.65
C LEU A 105 11.07 22.71 -2.52
N PRO A 106 12.27 22.63 -1.91
CA PRO A 106 12.50 22.71 -0.46
C PRO A 106 12.34 24.15 0.09
N PRO A 107 11.94 24.31 1.37
CA PRO A 107 11.84 25.63 1.99
C PRO A 107 13.18 26.37 1.98
N GLY A 108 13.17 27.65 1.63
CA GLY A 108 14.36 28.51 1.67
C GLY A 108 15.32 28.41 0.47
N ALA A 109 15.11 27.46 -0.44
CA ALA A 109 15.85 27.37 -1.71
C ALA A 109 15.41 28.44 -2.72
N SER A 110 16.23 28.67 -3.74
CA SER A 110 15.88 29.62 -4.81
C SER A 110 14.70 29.10 -5.64
N PRO A 111 13.93 29.97 -6.33
CA PRO A 111 12.85 29.52 -7.23
C PRO A 111 13.32 28.53 -8.30
N GLU A 112 14.54 28.70 -8.82
CA GLU A 112 15.15 27.81 -9.82
C GLU A 112 15.42 26.42 -9.22
N GLU A 113 15.99 26.36 -8.02
CA GLU A 113 16.23 25.11 -7.30
C GLU A 113 14.92 24.40 -6.95
N GLN A 114 13.94 25.13 -6.41
CA GLN A 114 12.62 24.59 -6.09
C GLN A 114 11.91 24.02 -7.32
N THR A 115 12.07 24.68 -8.48
CA THR A 115 11.56 24.15 -9.75
C THR A 115 12.31 22.89 -10.16
N ALA A 116 13.63 22.86 -10.03
CA ALA A 116 14.47 21.75 -10.45
C ALA A 116 14.23 20.45 -9.65
N VAL A 117 13.90 20.55 -8.35
CA VAL A 117 13.70 19.36 -7.47
C VAL A 117 12.27 19.20 -6.95
N GLY A 118 11.34 20.06 -7.33
CA GLY A 118 9.98 20.08 -6.79
C GLY A 118 9.20 18.78 -7.01
N GLU A 119 9.46 18.07 -8.11
CA GLU A 119 8.87 16.75 -8.38
C GLU A 119 9.46 15.66 -7.48
N LEU A 120 10.76 15.71 -7.19
CA LEU A 120 11.42 14.78 -6.26
C LEU A 120 10.83 14.89 -4.85
N TRP A 121 10.63 16.12 -4.37
CA TRP A 121 9.95 16.36 -3.10
C TRP A 121 8.51 15.86 -3.08
N THR A 122 7.83 15.92 -4.23
CA THR A 122 6.46 15.42 -4.37
C THR A 122 6.42 13.90 -4.19
N VAL A 123 7.30 13.18 -4.88
CA VAL A 123 7.41 11.71 -4.76
C VAL A 123 7.87 11.31 -3.35
N ALA A 124 8.81 12.04 -2.76
CA ALA A 124 9.28 11.78 -1.39
C ALA A 124 8.14 11.90 -0.35
N ILE A 125 7.32 12.96 -0.44
CA ILE A 125 6.15 13.14 0.44
C ILE A 125 5.12 12.03 0.21
N LEU A 126 4.89 11.65 -1.04
CA LEU A 126 3.98 10.56 -1.38
C LEU A 126 4.41 9.24 -0.72
N TYR A 127 5.70 8.90 -0.82
CA TYR A 127 6.23 7.68 -0.20
C TYR A 127 6.21 7.76 1.33
N ALA A 128 6.57 8.90 1.92
CA ALA A 128 6.48 9.09 3.37
C ALA A 128 5.05 8.90 3.86
N ALA A 129 4.07 9.49 3.17
CA ALA A 129 2.65 9.36 3.49
C ALA A 129 2.14 7.92 3.29
N LEU A 130 2.54 7.24 2.21
CA LEU A 130 2.09 5.88 1.94
C LEU A 130 2.63 4.88 2.97
N LEU A 131 3.85 5.11 3.48
CA LEU A 131 4.55 4.16 4.36
C LEU A 131 4.40 4.46 5.85
N HIS A 132 3.85 5.61 6.23
CA HIS A 132 3.84 6.07 7.63
C HIS A 132 3.23 5.05 8.61
N ASP A 133 2.13 4.39 8.24
CA ASP A 133 1.39 3.46 9.10
C ASP A 133 1.69 1.98 8.80
N VAL A 134 2.49 1.67 7.79
CA VAL A 134 2.86 0.28 7.44
C VAL A 134 3.55 -0.40 8.61
N ALA A 135 4.44 0.32 9.29
CA ALA A 135 5.18 -0.21 10.43
C ALA A 135 4.29 -0.57 11.62
N LYS A 136 3.17 0.16 11.81
CA LYS A 136 2.16 -0.16 12.83
C LYS A 136 1.44 -1.46 12.50
N VAL A 137 0.95 -1.57 11.27
CA VAL A 137 0.22 -2.77 10.81
C VAL A 137 1.10 -4.02 10.79
N LEU A 138 2.40 -3.86 10.52
CA LEU A 138 3.37 -4.95 10.50
C LEU A 138 3.55 -5.68 11.81
N VAL A 139 3.40 -4.97 12.94
CA VAL A 139 3.59 -5.55 14.27
C VAL A 139 2.27 -5.99 14.90
N ASP A 140 1.14 -5.42 14.46
CA ASP A 140 -0.18 -5.66 15.05
C ASP A 140 -0.96 -6.81 14.41
N ILE A 141 -0.59 -7.18 13.19
CA ILE A 141 -1.30 -8.20 12.41
C ILE A 141 -0.44 -9.45 12.25
N GLU A 142 -0.90 -10.54 12.83
CA GLU A 142 -0.43 -11.88 12.54
C GLU A 142 -1.18 -12.42 11.32
N ILE A 143 -0.46 -12.87 10.30
CA ILE A 143 -1.08 -13.46 9.12
C ILE A 143 -0.89 -14.96 9.20
N HIS A 144 -1.97 -15.72 9.24
CA HIS A 144 -1.92 -17.16 9.11
C HIS A 144 -2.15 -17.55 7.67
N LEU A 145 -1.31 -18.44 7.17
CA LEU A 145 -1.47 -19.04 5.85
C LEU A 145 -2.27 -20.34 5.96
N ILE A 146 -2.95 -20.73 4.87
CA ILE A 146 -3.75 -21.96 4.83
C ILE A 146 -2.92 -23.22 5.07
N SER A 147 -1.59 -23.16 4.85
CA SER A 147 -0.65 -24.21 5.21
C SER A 147 -0.43 -24.38 6.73
N GLY A 148 -0.98 -23.47 7.54
CA GLY A 148 -0.78 -23.41 8.99
C GLY A 148 0.44 -22.59 9.42
N ARG A 149 1.22 -22.05 8.47
CA ARG A 149 2.38 -21.20 8.77
C ARG A 149 1.94 -19.79 9.16
N ARG A 150 2.72 -19.17 10.05
CA ARG A 150 2.67 -17.73 10.33
C ARG A 150 3.42 -16.96 9.24
N TRP A 151 2.91 -15.80 8.89
CA TRP A 151 3.44 -14.89 7.89
C TRP A 151 3.45 -13.46 8.41
N HIS A 152 4.41 -12.68 7.95
CA HIS A 152 4.58 -11.28 8.28
C HIS A 152 4.90 -10.53 6.98
N LEU A 153 4.44 -9.27 6.84
CA LEU A 153 4.57 -8.58 5.54
C LEU A 153 6.03 -8.28 5.14
N TRP A 154 6.98 -8.28 6.10
CA TRP A 154 8.42 -8.14 5.79
C TRP A 154 9.01 -9.37 5.08
N HIS A 155 8.30 -10.49 5.01
CA HIS A 155 8.67 -11.62 4.14
C HIS A 155 8.27 -11.40 2.67
N GLY A 156 7.59 -10.29 2.37
CA GLY A 156 7.12 -9.94 1.04
C GLY A 156 5.65 -10.29 0.80
N PRO A 157 5.23 -10.38 -0.48
CA PRO A 157 3.85 -10.65 -0.87
C PRO A 157 3.32 -11.95 -0.25
N ILE A 158 2.06 -11.94 0.20
CA ILE A 158 1.42 -13.11 0.80
C ILE A 158 1.32 -14.23 -0.27
N PRO A 159 1.92 -15.41 -0.04
CA PRO A 159 2.15 -16.39 -1.11
C PRO A 159 0.96 -17.33 -1.36
N GLU A 160 0.02 -17.43 -0.43
CA GLU A 160 -1.08 -18.40 -0.48
C GLU A 160 -2.31 -17.87 0.30
N PRO A 161 -3.48 -18.52 0.22
CA PRO A 161 -4.66 -18.10 0.97
C PRO A 161 -4.36 -17.89 2.45
N TYR A 162 -4.86 -16.78 2.99
CA TYR A 162 -4.49 -16.29 4.31
C TYR A 162 -5.70 -15.85 5.11
N ARG A 163 -5.50 -15.72 6.42
CA ARG A 163 -6.41 -15.03 7.34
C ARG A 163 -5.57 -14.17 8.27
N GLU A 164 -6.09 -13.03 8.64
CA GLU A 164 -5.53 -12.17 9.67
C GLU A 164 -6.01 -12.61 11.07
N ASP A 165 -5.10 -12.56 12.02
CA ASP A 165 -5.33 -12.64 13.46
C ASP A 165 -4.53 -11.49 14.11
N ARG A 166 -4.94 -10.92 15.24
CA ARG A 166 -4.25 -9.75 15.82
C ARG A 166 -3.78 -10.02 17.24
N ASP A 167 -2.52 -9.69 17.54
CA ASP A 167 -1.91 -9.78 18.87
C ASP A 167 -1.14 -8.47 19.19
N TYR A 168 -1.70 -7.63 20.07
CA TYR A 168 -1.35 -6.21 20.26
C TYR A 168 -0.15 -5.93 21.20
N HIS A 169 0.72 -6.89 21.46
CA HIS A 169 1.71 -6.78 22.53
C HIS A 169 3.09 -6.15 22.16
N LEU A 170 3.31 -5.63 20.94
CA LEU A 170 4.65 -5.27 20.43
C LEU A 170 4.74 -3.84 19.84
N HIS A 171 4.78 -2.78 20.67
CA HIS A 171 4.52 -1.42 20.14
C HIS A 171 5.56 -0.29 20.18
N GLU A 172 6.79 -0.44 20.67
CA GLU A 172 7.65 0.78 20.81
C GLU A 172 8.89 0.94 19.90
N THR A 173 9.27 0.02 19.01
CA THR A 173 10.67 0.09 18.48
C THR A 173 10.95 -0.13 16.98
N THR A 174 9.97 -0.37 16.10
CA THR A 174 10.30 -1.03 14.80
C THR A 174 10.24 -0.15 13.53
N ASN A 175 9.95 1.15 13.63
CA ASN A 175 9.70 2.02 12.44
C ASN A 175 10.89 2.18 11.46
N LEU A 176 12.14 2.02 11.88
CA LEU A 176 13.31 2.39 11.07
C LEU A 176 13.82 1.29 10.12
N LEU A 177 13.55 0.02 10.38
CA LEU A 177 14.11 -1.11 9.60
C LEU A 177 13.43 -1.34 8.25
N LEU A 178 12.18 -0.87 8.07
CA LEU A 178 11.35 -1.18 6.90
C LEU A 178 11.49 -0.20 5.73
N ILE A 179 11.98 1.02 6.00
CA ILE A 179 12.23 2.03 4.96
C ILE A 179 13.23 1.48 3.91
N GLN A 180 14.17 0.62 4.32
CA GLN A 180 15.18 0.04 3.44
C GLN A 180 14.68 -1.07 2.50
N GLN A 181 13.51 -1.67 2.78
CA GLN A 181 13.00 -2.81 1.99
C GLN A 181 11.91 -2.43 0.99
N ILE A 182 11.26 -1.26 1.16
CA ILE A 182 10.17 -0.81 0.29
C ILE A 182 10.66 0.15 -0.80
N LEU A 183 11.70 0.93 -0.52
CA LEU A 183 12.37 1.75 -1.52
C LEU A 183 13.33 0.86 -2.31
N SER A 184 13.09 0.69 -3.62
CA SER A 184 14.06 0.04 -4.49
C SER A 184 15.36 0.83 -4.48
N SER A 185 16.51 0.19 -4.71
CA SER A 185 17.82 0.87 -4.72
C SER A 185 17.86 2.08 -5.67
N LYS A 186 17.04 2.07 -6.74
CA LYS A 186 16.88 3.19 -7.68
C LYS A 186 16.15 4.41 -7.12
N ALA A 187 15.45 4.30 -5.99
CA ALA A 187 14.76 5.42 -5.34
C ALA A 187 15.64 6.10 -4.26
N LEU A 188 16.82 5.54 -3.98
CA LEU A 188 17.76 6.00 -2.95
C LEU A 188 19.07 6.56 -3.54
N ASP A 189 19.24 6.51 -4.86
CA ASP A 189 20.31 7.13 -5.66
C ASP A 189 19.76 8.35 -6.42
#